data_AF-A0A3S3RZ78-F1
#
_entry.id   AF-A0A3S3RZ78-F1
#
_cell.length_a   1.000
_cell.length_b   1.000
_cell.length_c   1.000
_cell.angle_alpha   90.00
_cell.angle_beta   90.00
_cell.angle_gamma   90.00
#
_symmetry.space_group_name_H-M   'P 1'
#
loop_
_entity.id
_entity.type
_entity.pdbx_description
1 polymer ?
#
loop_
_entity_poly.entity_id
_entity_poly.type
_entity_poly.pdbx_seq_one_letter_code
_entity_poly.pdbx_strand_id
1 'polypeptide(L)'
;MNRRTMLVGAGAALVAAGTGVAGWRSAVGSMAQYEVFAAGLRDRLTPDLGAIVRYATLAANSHNTQPWRFQLEGQAIEIRPDLQRRTPVVDPDDHHLYVSLGCAAANLMLAAAATGRTGEASLTADGNGIRYDYLMGEAKADPLADAIPKRQSTRAEYDGRATPAADLVELERAAAIPGVSLALVTDQGRMKQVRDLVLAGNEDQMNDPAFMHELKQWI
;
A
#
# COMPACT_ATOMS: atom_id res chain seq x y z
N MET A 1 3.73 5.21 -18.29
CA MET A 1 3.76 3.74 -18.09
C MET A 1 2.91 3.41 -16.87
N ASN A 2 1.83 2.64 -17.04
CA ASN A 2 0.90 2.30 -15.96
C ASN A 2 1.20 0.86 -15.50
N ARG A 3 1.39 0.59 -14.20
CA ARG A 3 1.64 -0.77 -13.68
C ARG A 3 0.53 -1.76 -14.10
N ARG A 4 -0.70 -1.26 -14.29
CA ARG A 4 -1.88 -2.05 -14.66
C ARG A 4 -1.78 -2.73 -16.02
N THR A 5 -1.13 -2.10 -17.00
CA THR A 5 -1.00 -2.73 -18.31
C THR A 5 -0.13 -3.98 -18.24
N MET A 6 0.71 -4.15 -17.21
CA MET A 6 1.58 -5.33 -17.06
C MET A 6 0.88 -6.56 -16.44
N LEU A 7 -0.16 -6.38 -15.60
CA LEU A 7 -0.82 -7.48 -14.88
C LEU A 7 -2.02 -8.08 -15.63
N VAL A 8 -2.80 -7.26 -16.34
CA VAL A 8 -4.05 -7.67 -17.04
C VAL A 8 -3.81 -8.64 -18.21
N GLY A 9 -2.57 -8.85 -18.63
CA GLY A 9 -2.23 -9.71 -19.78
C GLY A 9 -2.39 -11.22 -19.58
N ALA A 10 -2.57 -11.72 -18.36
CA ALA A 10 -2.54 -13.16 -18.08
C ALA A 10 -3.87 -13.90 -18.35
N GLY A 11 -5.00 -13.19 -18.45
CA GLY A 11 -6.33 -13.81 -18.40
C GLY A 11 -7.07 -14.05 -19.72
N ALA A 12 -6.65 -13.43 -20.84
CA ALA A 12 -7.43 -13.50 -22.08
C ALA A 12 -6.56 -13.42 -23.34
N ALA A 13 -6.24 -14.57 -23.94
CA ALA A 13 -6.24 -14.84 -25.38
C ALA A 13 -5.34 -16.05 -25.71
N LEU A 14 -5.95 -17.23 -25.77
CA LEU A 14 -5.31 -18.47 -26.22
C LEU A 14 -5.38 -18.67 -27.75
N VAL A 15 -5.60 -17.63 -28.56
CA VAL A 15 -5.77 -17.81 -30.02
C VAL A 15 -5.18 -16.64 -30.83
N ALA A 16 -3.94 -16.80 -31.32
CA ALA A 16 -3.50 -16.50 -32.69
C ALA A 16 -1.96 -16.33 -32.76
N ALA A 17 -1.36 -17.01 -33.72
CA ALA A 17 0.07 -17.22 -33.89
C ALA A 17 0.90 -15.95 -34.18
N GLY A 18 2.11 -15.88 -33.63
CA GLY A 18 3.27 -15.12 -34.14
C GLY A 18 3.28 -13.61 -33.92
N THR A 19 2.22 -12.89 -34.29
CA THR A 19 2.13 -11.42 -34.13
C THR A 19 1.58 -11.01 -32.77
N GLY A 20 0.83 -11.91 -32.13
CA GLY A 20 0.25 -11.71 -30.80
C GLY A 20 1.29 -11.59 -29.68
N VAL A 21 2.39 -12.33 -29.71
CA VAL A 21 3.39 -12.32 -28.63
C VAL A 21 4.20 -11.02 -28.59
N ALA A 22 4.54 -10.45 -29.75
CA ALA A 22 5.23 -9.16 -29.81
C ALA A 22 4.32 -7.99 -29.43
N GLY A 23 3.07 -8.00 -29.91
CA GLY A 23 2.03 -7.04 -29.49
C GLY A 23 1.70 -7.14 -28.00
N TRP A 24 1.59 -8.36 -27.46
CA TRP A 24 1.36 -8.64 -26.05
C TRP A 24 2.53 -8.16 -25.19
N ARG A 25 3.79 -8.52 -25.52
CA ARG A 25 4.98 -7.99 -24.81
C ARG A 25 5.10 -6.47 -24.85
N SER A 26 4.66 -5.83 -25.93
CA SER A 26 4.64 -4.36 -26.02
C SER A 26 3.54 -3.72 -25.17
N ALA A 27 2.43 -4.43 -24.93
CA ALA A 27 1.31 -3.97 -24.12
C ALA A 27 1.49 -4.27 -22.63
N VAL A 28 2.05 -5.42 -22.26
CA VAL A 28 2.19 -5.87 -20.86
C VAL A 28 3.62 -5.80 -20.30
N GLY A 29 4.62 -5.44 -21.10
CA GLY A 29 6.02 -5.51 -20.69
C GLY A 29 6.48 -6.95 -20.42
N SER A 30 7.76 -7.15 -20.15
CA SER A 30 8.29 -8.45 -19.70
C SER A 30 8.38 -8.53 -18.18
N MET A 31 8.35 -9.74 -17.62
CA MET A 31 8.61 -9.94 -16.18
C MET A 31 9.97 -9.36 -15.76
N ALA A 32 10.99 -9.45 -16.62
CA ALA A 32 12.29 -8.83 -16.35
C ALA A 32 12.19 -7.29 -16.28
N GLN A 33 11.40 -6.65 -17.16
CA GLN A 33 11.16 -5.20 -17.08
C GLN A 33 10.38 -4.83 -15.82
N TYR A 34 9.40 -5.65 -15.43
CA TYR A 34 8.67 -5.48 -14.18
C TYR A 34 9.60 -5.60 -12.97
N GLU A 35 10.48 -6.60 -12.94
CA GLU A 35 11.46 -6.79 -11.86
C GLU A 35 12.42 -5.62 -11.73
N VAL A 36 12.97 -5.13 -12.85
CA VAL A 36 13.82 -3.93 -12.87
C VAL A 36 13.07 -2.71 -12.37
N PHE A 37 11.83 -2.51 -12.83
CA PHE A 37 10.99 -1.41 -12.37
C PHE A 37 10.66 -1.52 -10.87
N ALA A 38 10.31 -2.72 -10.39
CA ALA A 38 10.00 -2.98 -8.99
C ALA A 38 11.23 -2.81 -8.08
N ALA A 39 12.41 -3.18 -8.57
CA ALA A 39 13.68 -2.94 -7.89
C ALA A 39 13.95 -1.43 -7.75
N GLY A 40 13.79 -0.66 -8.83
CA GLY A 40 13.99 0.80 -8.80
C GLY A 40 13.05 1.54 -7.84
N LEU A 41 11.83 1.04 -7.63
CA LEU A 41 10.92 1.60 -6.62
C LEU A 41 11.46 1.43 -5.19
N ARG A 42 12.26 0.39 -4.96
CA ARG A 42 12.84 0.01 -3.67
C ARG A 42 14.29 0.46 -3.52
N ASP A 43 14.79 1.28 -4.45
CA ASP A 43 16.11 1.89 -4.34
C ASP A 43 16.22 2.79 -3.12
N ARG A 44 17.46 2.97 -2.65
CA ARG A 44 17.79 3.77 -1.47
C ARG A 44 17.19 5.17 -1.54
N LEU A 45 16.79 5.67 -0.38
CA LEU A 45 16.26 7.01 -0.22
C LEU A 45 17.34 8.04 -0.56
N THR A 46 16.97 9.02 -1.38
CA THR A 46 17.77 10.20 -1.70
C THR A 46 17.05 11.46 -1.21
N PRO A 47 17.75 12.59 -0.97
CA PRO A 47 17.12 13.79 -0.41
C PRO A 47 16.19 14.57 -1.35
N ASP A 48 16.00 14.13 -2.60
CA ASP A 48 15.08 14.79 -3.53
C ASP A 48 13.62 14.44 -3.22
N LEU A 49 12.71 15.38 -3.53
CA LEU A 49 11.28 15.20 -3.27
C LEU A 49 10.68 14.01 -4.03
N GLY A 50 11.21 13.67 -5.20
CA GLY A 50 10.76 12.53 -5.99
C GLY A 50 10.99 11.20 -5.26
N ALA A 51 12.14 11.04 -4.62
CA ALA A 51 12.46 9.86 -3.81
C ALA A 51 11.62 9.76 -2.53
N ILE A 52 11.35 10.90 -1.87
CA ILE A 52 10.47 10.97 -0.70
C ILE A 52 9.05 10.54 -1.09
N VAL A 53 8.51 11.06 -2.18
CA VAL A 53 7.20 10.64 -2.72
C VAL A 53 7.24 9.16 -3.14
N ARG A 54 8.32 8.68 -3.78
CA ARG A 54 8.49 7.26 -4.13
C ARG A 54 8.35 6.36 -2.90
N TYR A 55 8.98 6.72 -1.79
CA TYR A 55 8.85 6.00 -0.51
C TYR A 55 7.40 6.00 0.01
N ALA A 56 6.71 7.14 -0.09
CA ALA A 56 5.28 7.21 0.23
C ALA A 56 4.45 6.22 -0.61
N THR A 57 4.77 6.04 -1.91
CA THR A 57 4.06 5.09 -2.78
C THR A 57 4.26 3.61 -2.45
N LEU A 58 5.21 3.26 -1.56
CA LEU A 58 5.42 1.89 -1.08
C LEU A 58 4.46 1.49 0.05
N ALA A 59 3.59 2.42 0.47
CA ALA A 59 2.56 2.20 1.47
C ALA A 59 1.60 1.06 1.08
N ALA A 60 1.13 0.34 2.10
CA ALA A 60 0.06 -0.62 1.91
C ALA A 60 -1.23 0.11 1.48
N ASN A 61 -1.98 -0.51 0.57
CA ASN A 61 -3.23 0.02 0.06
C ASN A 61 -4.08 -1.12 -0.53
N SER A 62 -5.40 -0.95 -0.52
CA SER A 62 -6.32 -1.99 -0.98
C SER A 62 -6.13 -2.30 -2.47
N HIS A 63 -6.13 -3.59 -2.82
CA HIS A 63 -5.90 -4.13 -4.17
C HIS A 63 -4.67 -3.55 -4.91
N ASN A 64 -3.72 -2.97 -4.19
CA ASN A 64 -2.60 -2.22 -4.77
C ASN A 64 -3.03 -1.10 -5.74
N THR A 65 -4.24 -0.55 -5.54
CA THR A 65 -4.85 0.50 -6.37
C THR A 65 -4.04 1.80 -6.41
N GLN A 66 -3.30 2.07 -5.33
CA GLN A 66 -2.52 3.28 -5.06
C GLN A 66 -3.37 4.53 -5.27
N PRO A 67 -4.40 4.76 -4.43
CA PRO A 67 -5.48 5.71 -4.71
C PRO A 67 -5.14 7.14 -4.25
N TRP A 68 -3.92 7.58 -4.53
CA TRP A 68 -3.39 8.86 -4.05
C TRP A 68 -2.84 9.72 -5.18
N ARG A 69 -2.91 11.04 -5.00
CA ARG A 69 -2.24 12.05 -5.81
C ARG A 69 -1.42 12.94 -4.88
N PHE A 70 -0.14 13.08 -5.18
CA PHE A 70 0.76 13.96 -4.45
C PHE A 70 0.79 15.33 -5.13
N GLN A 71 0.64 16.40 -4.35
CA GLN A 71 0.79 17.77 -4.80
C GLN A 71 1.87 18.45 -3.97
N LEU A 72 2.82 19.11 -4.63
CA LEU A 72 3.90 19.85 -3.97
C LEU A 72 3.50 21.31 -3.90
N GLU A 73 3.51 21.87 -2.69
CA GLU A 73 3.13 23.26 -2.43
C GLU A 73 4.14 23.93 -1.51
N GLY A 74 5.17 24.55 -2.10
CA GLY A 74 6.21 25.22 -1.33
C GLY A 74 6.92 24.27 -0.37
N GLN A 75 6.69 24.46 0.95
CA GLN A 75 7.21 23.61 2.02
C GLN A 75 6.17 22.62 2.54
N ALA A 76 5.29 22.15 1.64
CA ALA A 76 4.29 21.15 1.97
C ALA A 76 4.10 20.13 0.85
N ILE A 77 3.63 18.95 1.25
CA ILE A 77 3.21 17.88 0.35
C ILE A 77 1.78 17.49 0.74
N GLU A 78 0.85 17.66 -0.18
CA GLU A 78 -0.52 17.16 0.00
C GLU A 78 -0.70 15.78 -0.63
N ILE A 79 -1.43 14.92 0.04
CA ILE A 79 -1.88 13.62 -0.43
C ILE A 79 -3.41 13.70 -0.57
N ARG A 80 -3.87 13.71 -1.82
CA ARG A 80 -5.29 13.80 -2.18
C ARG A 80 -5.81 12.45 -2.68
N PRO A 81 -7.09 12.12 -2.44
CA PRO A 81 -7.68 10.88 -2.93
C PRO A 81 -7.79 10.89 -4.46
N ASP A 82 -7.43 9.79 -5.10
CA ASP A 82 -7.73 9.55 -6.52
C ASP A 82 -9.00 8.71 -6.64
N LEU A 83 -10.15 9.39 -6.74
CA LEU A 83 -11.46 8.73 -6.85
C LEU A 83 -11.63 7.90 -8.13
N GLN A 84 -10.74 8.01 -9.13
CA GLN A 84 -10.73 7.11 -10.29
C GLN A 84 -10.12 5.74 -9.95
N ARG A 85 -9.56 5.60 -8.75
CA ARG A 85 -8.89 4.39 -8.26
C ARG A 85 -9.61 3.77 -7.06
N ARG A 86 -10.79 4.29 -6.70
CA ARG A 86 -11.64 3.72 -5.66
C ARG A 86 -12.18 2.35 -6.09
N THR A 87 -12.57 1.56 -5.11
CA THR A 87 -13.09 0.20 -5.28
C THR A 87 -14.47 0.11 -4.64
N PRO A 88 -15.51 0.70 -5.27
CA PRO A 88 -16.80 0.95 -4.61
C PRO A 88 -17.57 -0.32 -4.23
N VAL A 89 -17.21 -1.50 -4.76
CA VAL A 89 -17.87 -2.75 -4.35
C VAL A 89 -17.28 -3.27 -3.03
N VAL A 90 -15.95 -3.39 -2.94
CA VAL A 90 -15.28 -3.86 -1.70
C VAL A 90 -15.15 -2.76 -0.63
N ASP A 91 -15.23 -1.49 -1.03
CA ASP A 91 -15.02 -0.30 -0.19
C ASP A 91 -16.11 0.77 -0.48
N PRO A 92 -17.39 0.48 -0.17
CA PRO A 92 -18.52 1.32 -0.58
C PRO A 92 -18.53 2.71 0.08
N ASP A 93 -17.90 2.85 1.25
CA ASP A 93 -17.79 4.09 2.02
C ASP A 93 -16.42 4.78 1.87
N ASP A 94 -15.57 4.30 0.95
CA ASP A 94 -14.20 4.78 0.70
C ASP A 94 -13.27 4.71 1.93
N HIS A 95 -13.60 3.90 2.93
CA HIS A 95 -12.78 3.76 4.14
C HIS A 95 -11.36 3.25 3.81
N HIS A 96 -11.23 2.19 3.01
CA HIS A 96 -9.92 1.67 2.60
C HIS A 96 -9.12 2.69 1.79
N LEU A 97 -9.80 3.52 0.98
CA LEU A 97 -9.17 4.61 0.26
C LEU A 97 -8.47 5.57 1.22
N TYR A 98 -9.15 6.07 2.26
CA TYR A 98 -8.53 7.03 3.20
C TYR A 98 -7.52 6.37 4.13
N VAL A 99 -7.73 5.12 4.55
CA VAL A 99 -6.70 4.34 5.27
C VAL A 99 -5.42 4.23 4.43
N SER A 100 -5.54 4.03 3.12
CA SER A 100 -4.39 3.99 2.20
C SER A 100 -3.64 5.33 2.15
N LEU A 101 -4.36 6.46 2.16
CA LEU A 101 -3.75 7.79 2.26
C LEU A 101 -2.98 7.97 3.59
N GLY A 102 -3.55 7.50 4.71
CA GLY A 102 -2.87 7.50 6.01
C GLY A 102 -1.57 6.68 6.01
N CYS A 103 -1.59 5.50 5.40
CA CYS A 103 -0.37 4.70 5.22
C CYS A 103 0.68 5.43 4.37
N ALA A 104 0.26 6.10 3.28
CA ALA A 104 1.16 6.90 2.46
C ALA A 104 1.76 8.09 3.22
N ALA A 105 0.96 8.76 4.05
CA ALA A 105 1.41 9.85 4.91
C ALA A 105 2.45 9.37 5.94
N ALA A 106 2.22 8.24 6.60
CA ALA A 106 3.18 7.68 7.55
C ALA A 106 4.54 7.38 6.89
N ASN A 107 4.53 6.75 5.70
CA ASN A 107 5.76 6.54 4.93
C ASN A 107 6.42 7.86 4.50
N LEU A 108 5.62 8.85 4.07
CA LEU A 108 6.10 10.16 3.67
C LEU A 108 6.83 10.86 4.82
N MET A 109 6.23 10.86 6.02
CA MET A 109 6.80 11.49 7.22
C MET A 109 8.15 10.88 7.60
N LEU A 110 8.26 9.54 7.57
CA LEU A 110 9.50 8.82 7.84
C LEU A 110 10.59 9.17 6.81
N ALA A 111 10.25 9.15 5.51
CA ALA A 111 11.19 9.47 4.45
C ALA A 111 11.61 10.95 4.44
N ALA A 112 10.68 11.86 4.73
CA ALA A 112 10.97 13.28 4.84
C ALA A 112 11.89 13.56 6.03
N ALA A 113 11.60 13.03 7.22
CA ALA A 113 12.44 13.20 8.40
C ALA A 113 13.86 12.64 8.18
N ALA A 114 13.97 11.46 7.56
CA ALA A 114 15.26 10.83 7.21
C ALA A 114 16.10 11.64 6.20
N THR A 115 15.52 12.63 5.54
CA THR A 115 16.20 13.51 4.57
C THR A 115 16.26 14.97 5.01
N GLY A 116 16.03 15.24 6.31
CA GLY A 116 16.14 16.58 6.88
C GLY A 116 14.91 17.46 6.65
N ARG A 117 13.76 16.87 6.33
CA ARG A 117 12.46 17.56 6.23
C ARG A 117 11.55 17.07 7.34
N THR A 118 11.74 17.60 8.54
CA THR A 118 10.88 17.26 9.68
C THR A 118 9.65 18.15 9.66
N GLY A 119 8.50 17.59 10.00
CA GLY A 119 7.22 18.27 9.84
C GLY A 119 6.08 17.52 10.51
N GLU A 120 4.87 18.05 10.35
CA GLU A 120 3.65 17.51 10.93
C GLU A 120 2.62 17.24 9.82
N ALA A 121 1.86 16.15 9.98
CA ALA A 121 0.75 15.84 9.12
C ALA A 121 -0.55 16.36 9.75
N SER A 122 -1.38 16.99 8.92
CA SER A 122 -2.71 17.48 9.29
C SER A 122 -3.71 17.15 8.18
N LEU A 123 -5.00 17.29 8.45
CA LEU A 123 -6.01 17.25 7.39
C LEU A 123 -5.94 18.54 6.57
N THR A 124 -6.18 18.41 5.26
CA THR A 124 -6.38 19.58 4.40
C THR A 124 -7.60 20.38 4.85
N ALA A 125 -7.69 21.66 4.49
CA ALA A 125 -8.75 22.56 4.98
C ALA A 125 -10.19 22.09 4.63
N ASP A 126 -10.34 21.34 3.53
CA ASP A 126 -11.59 20.71 3.12
C ASP A 126 -11.83 19.33 3.77
N GLY A 127 -10.91 18.85 4.60
CA GLY A 127 -10.94 17.53 5.23
C GLY A 127 -10.75 16.35 4.27
N ASN A 128 -10.47 16.62 2.99
CA ASN A 128 -10.49 15.61 1.92
C ASN A 128 -9.07 15.18 1.48
N GLY A 129 -8.14 15.12 2.43
CA GLY A 129 -6.74 14.83 2.16
C GLY A 129 -5.86 15.04 3.38
N ILE A 130 -4.58 14.71 3.20
CA ILE A 130 -3.55 14.90 4.23
C ILE A 130 -2.56 15.92 3.71
N ARG A 131 -2.21 16.89 4.53
CA ARG A 131 -1.18 17.88 4.26
C ARG A 131 -0.01 17.65 5.21
N TYR A 132 1.19 17.53 4.65
CA TYR A 132 2.43 17.44 5.41
C TYR A 132 3.24 18.73 5.23
N ASP A 133 3.23 19.60 6.24
CA ASP A 133 4.04 20.81 6.27
C ASP A 133 5.37 20.51 6.95
N TYR A 134 6.49 20.87 6.30
CA TYR A 134 7.82 20.54 6.78
C TYR A 134 8.75 21.75 6.82
N LEU A 135 9.79 21.62 7.64
CA LEU A 135 10.91 22.55 7.70
C LEU A 135 12.20 21.80 7.36
N MET A 136 13.13 22.51 6.73
CA MET A 136 14.47 22.01 6.51
C MET A 136 15.26 22.02 7.83
N GLY A 137 15.94 20.91 8.11
CA GLY A 137 16.76 20.73 9.30
C GLY A 137 17.69 19.52 9.17
N GLU A 138 18.16 19.02 10.30
CA GLU A 138 19.01 17.82 10.31
C GLU A 138 18.21 16.56 9.98
N ALA A 139 18.84 15.67 9.19
CA ALA A 139 18.28 14.37 8.87
C ALA A 139 18.18 13.51 10.13
N LYS A 140 16.99 12.96 10.37
CA LYS A 140 16.71 12.05 11.48
C LYS A 140 16.59 10.64 10.95
N ALA A 141 17.66 9.86 11.08
CA ALA A 141 17.63 8.46 10.70
C ALA A 141 16.64 7.70 11.61
N ASP A 142 15.77 6.90 10.99
CA ASP A 142 14.80 6.04 11.67
C ASP A 142 14.85 4.65 11.02
N PRO A 143 15.07 3.57 11.79
CA PRO A 143 15.04 2.21 11.26
C PRO A 143 13.75 1.86 10.49
N LEU A 144 12.62 2.51 10.79
CA LEU A 144 11.37 2.33 10.06
C LEU A 144 11.45 2.88 8.63
N ALA A 145 12.22 3.94 8.39
CA ALA A 145 12.45 4.43 7.03
C ALA A 145 13.21 3.38 6.18
N ASP A 146 14.16 2.67 6.79
CA ASP A 146 14.90 1.58 6.15
C ASP A 146 14.06 0.31 5.95
N ALA A 147 12.95 0.17 6.68
CA ALA A 147 12.01 -0.94 6.54
C ALA A 147 11.03 -0.75 5.37
N ILE A 148 10.72 0.49 4.98
CA ILE A 148 9.78 0.81 3.88
C ILE A 148 10.06 0.03 2.59
N PRO A 149 11.29 0.01 2.02
CA PRO A 149 11.55 -0.73 0.77
C PRO A 149 11.55 -2.25 0.95
N LYS A 150 11.69 -2.75 2.18
CA LYS A 150 11.77 -4.18 2.51
C LYS A 150 10.40 -4.78 2.79
N ARG A 151 9.46 -4.00 3.33
CA ARG A 151 8.12 -4.45 3.71
C ARG A 151 7.36 -5.00 2.51
N GLN A 152 6.74 -6.16 2.70
CA GLN A 152 5.89 -6.80 1.71
C GLN A 152 4.65 -7.38 2.40
N SER A 153 3.58 -7.57 1.62
CA SER A 153 2.43 -8.34 2.06
C SER A 153 2.59 -9.77 1.54
N THR A 154 2.77 -10.74 2.43
CA THR A 154 2.88 -12.16 2.07
C THR A 154 1.58 -12.89 2.36
N ARG A 155 1.21 -13.79 1.46
CA ARG A 155 0.08 -14.74 1.60
C ARG A 155 0.57 -16.19 1.70
N ALA A 156 1.88 -16.39 1.93
CA ALA A 156 2.45 -17.71 2.12
C ALA A 156 2.10 -18.26 3.52
N GLU A 157 2.16 -19.57 3.66
CA GLU A 157 2.09 -20.22 4.97
C GLU A 157 3.27 -19.78 5.84
N TYR A 158 2.97 -19.45 7.10
CA TYR A 158 3.99 -19.20 8.13
C TYR A 158 4.35 -20.51 8.83
N ASP A 159 5.47 -20.54 9.54
CA ASP A 159 6.03 -21.74 10.18
C ASP A 159 5.25 -22.30 11.38
N GLY A 160 4.11 -21.67 11.74
CA GLY A 160 3.23 -22.11 12.81
C GLY A 160 3.77 -21.92 14.23
N ARG A 161 4.95 -21.30 14.41
CA ARG A 161 5.50 -21.02 15.73
C ARG A 161 4.72 -19.90 16.40
N ALA A 162 4.58 -19.98 17.73
CA ALA A 162 4.01 -18.91 18.52
C ALA A 162 4.89 -17.66 18.46
N THR A 163 4.28 -16.49 18.31
CA THR A 163 4.98 -15.21 18.39
C THR A 163 5.59 -15.03 19.79
N PRO A 164 6.88 -14.68 19.91
CA PRO A 164 7.51 -14.40 21.19
C PRO A 164 6.75 -13.33 21.99
N ALA A 165 6.65 -13.49 23.30
CA ALA A 165 5.95 -12.54 24.17
C ALA A 165 6.55 -11.13 24.13
N ALA A 166 7.87 -11.02 23.95
CA ALA A 166 8.55 -9.74 23.81
C ALA A 166 8.06 -8.96 22.58
N ASP A 167 7.89 -9.64 21.44
CA ASP A 167 7.41 -9.05 20.20
C ASP A 167 5.94 -8.61 20.34
N LEU A 168 5.11 -9.39 21.04
CA LEU A 168 3.72 -9.00 21.32
C LEU A 168 3.64 -7.71 22.15
N VAL A 169 4.49 -7.58 23.16
CA VAL A 169 4.59 -6.35 23.97
C VAL A 169 5.09 -5.17 23.15
N GLU A 170 6.03 -5.40 22.22
CA GLU A 170 6.49 -4.36 21.31
C GLU A 170 5.38 -3.89 20.36
N LEU A 171 4.56 -4.81 19.83
CA LEU A 171 3.39 -4.48 19.02
C LEU A 171 2.37 -3.65 19.79
N GLU A 172 2.08 -3.99 21.05
CA GLU A 172 1.19 -3.20 21.92
C GLU A 172 1.72 -1.78 22.15
N ARG A 173 3.02 -1.64 22.41
CA ARG A 173 3.65 -0.31 22.57
C ARG A 173 3.59 0.50 21.27
N ALA A 174 3.89 -0.12 20.13
CA ALA A 174 3.85 0.55 18.84
C ALA A 174 2.44 0.99 18.45
N ALA A 175 1.41 0.23 18.86
CA ALA A 175 0.01 0.54 18.58
C ALA A 175 -0.65 1.49 19.60
N ALA A 176 0.08 1.94 20.63
CA ALA A 176 -0.41 2.89 21.65
C ALA A 176 -0.53 4.33 21.09
N ILE A 177 -1.30 4.48 20.02
CA ILE A 177 -1.55 5.73 19.30
C ILE A 177 -2.98 6.18 19.64
N PRO A 178 -3.22 7.46 19.96
CA PRO A 178 -4.58 7.96 20.20
C PRO A 178 -5.53 7.63 19.05
N GLY A 179 -6.69 7.05 19.38
CA GLY A 179 -7.70 6.64 18.39
C GLY A 179 -7.46 5.27 17.74
N VAL A 180 -6.34 4.59 18.04
CA VAL A 180 -6.04 3.23 17.57
C VAL A 180 -6.23 2.23 18.71
N SER A 181 -6.90 1.11 18.42
CA SER A 181 -7.02 -0.02 19.34
C SER A 181 -6.43 -1.27 18.72
N LEU A 182 -5.55 -1.95 19.44
CA LEU A 182 -4.95 -3.22 19.01
C LEU A 182 -5.63 -4.39 19.73
N ALA A 183 -6.01 -5.41 18.96
CA ALA A 183 -6.46 -6.69 19.49
C ALA A 183 -5.51 -7.81 19.05
N LEU A 184 -4.70 -8.32 19.98
CA LEU A 184 -3.86 -9.50 19.75
C LEU A 184 -4.67 -10.77 19.96
N VAL A 185 -4.84 -11.57 18.90
CA VAL A 185 -5.57 -12.85 18.95
C VAL A 185 -4.56 -14.00 18.89
N THR A 186 -4.10 -14.45 20.05
CA THR A 186 -3.10 -15.53 20.18
C THR A 186 -3.72 -16.88 20.56
N ASP A 187 -4.95 -16.87 21.08
CA ASP A 187 -5.68 -18.09 21.44
C ASP A 187 -6.16 -18.86 20.19
N GLN A 188 -5.87 -20.16 20.16
CA GLN A 188 -6.19 -21.03 19.02
C GLN A 188 -7.70 -21.17 18.79
N GLY A 189 -8.52 -21.13 19.84
CA GLY A 189 -9.98 -21.17 19.72
C GLY A 189 -10.51 -19.91 19.03
N ARG A 190 -10.08 -18.74 19.50
CA ARG A 190 -10.43 -17.43 18.90
C ARG A 190 -9.87 -17.28 17.49
N MET A 191 -8.66 -17.76 17.21
CA MET A 191 -8.10 -17.78 15.85
C MET A 191 -9.00 -18.56 14.88
N LYS A 192 -9.52 -19.73 15.30
CA LYS A 192 -10.46 -20.51 14.48
C LYS A 192 -11.76 -19.76 14.24
N GLN A 193 -12.30 -19.09 15.25
CA GLN A 193 -13.50 -18.26 15.09
C GLN A 193 -13.27 -17.11 14.09
N VAL A 194 -12.14 -16.41 14.19
CA VAL A 194 -11.77 -15.35 13.23
C VAL A 194 -11.61 -15.94 11.82
N ARG A 195 -10.93 -17.08 11.67
CA ARG A 195 -10.80 -17.79 10.40
C ARG A 195 -12.17 -18.09 9.79
N ASP A 196 -13.10 -18.62 10.58
CA ASP A 196 -14.42 -19.00 10.07
C ASP A 196 -15.22 -17.79 9.59
N LEU A 197 -15.12 -16.65 10.27
CA LEU A 197 -15.70 -15.37 9.82
C LEU A 197 -15.05 -14.85 8.54
N VAL A 198 -13.72 -14.93 8.43
CA VAL A 198 -12.99 -14.53 7.22
C VAL A 198 -13.37 -15.43 6.03
N LEU A 199 -13.52 -16.73 6.25
CA LEU A 199 -13.96 -17.66 5.21
C LEU A 199 -15.38 -17.35 4.74
N ALA A 200 -16.32 -17.11 5.66
CA ALA A 200 -17.69 -16.74 5.31
C ALA A 200 -17.74 -15.43 4.51
N GLY A 201 -17.06 -14.37 4.97
CA GLY A 201 -17.01 -13.11 4.25
C GLY A 201 -16.35 -13.22 2.87
N ASN A 202 -15.30 -14.05 2.75
CA ASN A 202 -14.66 -14.31 1.47
C ASN A 202 -15.56 -15.12 0.53
N GLU A 203 -16.33 -16.09 1.05
CA GLU A 203 -17.31 -16.83 0.26
C GLU A 203 -18.40 -15.91 -0.29
N ASP A 204 -18.94 -15.01 0.54
CA ASP A 204 -19.92 -14.00 0.11
C ASP A 204 -19.35 -13.10 -1.00
N GLN A 205 -18.12 -12.59 -0.82
CA GLN A 205 -17.43 -11.78 -1.84
C GLN A 205 -17.20 -12.54 -3.14
N MET A 206 -16.68 -13.76 -3.07
CA MET A 206 -16.36 -14.57 -4.26
C MET A 206 -17.62 -15.00 -5.03
N ASN A 207 -18.77 -15.09 -4.35
CA ASN A 207 -20.06 -15.38 -4.95
C ASN A 207 -20.77 -14.13 -5.51
N ASP A 208 -20.33 -12.92 -5.17
CA ASP A 208 -20.85 -11.67 -5.73
C ASP A 208 -20.22 -11.36 -7.11
N PRO A 209 -21.00 -11.36 -8.21
CA PRO A 209 -20.50 -11.02 -9.53
C PRO A 209 -19.93 -9.60 -9.63
N ALA A 210 -20.46 -8.64 -8.85
CA ALA A 210 -19.97 -7.26 -8.85
C ALA A 210 -18.57 -7.18 -8.23
N PHE A 211 -18.37 -7.84 -7.09
CA PHE A 211 -17.05 -7.95 -6.46
C PHE A 211 -16.06 -8.65 -7.38
N MET A 212 -16.44 -9.77 -8.00
CA MET A 212 -15.56 -10.50 -8.91
C MET A 212 -15.21 -9.69 -10.16
N HIS A 213 -16.11 -8.85 -10.64
CA HIS A 213 -15.82 -7.92 -11.74
C HIS A 213 -14.80 -6.86 -11.32
N GLU A 214 -15.02 -6.19 -10.18
CA GLU A 214 -14.09 -5.21 -9.63
C GLU A 214 -12.71 -5.81 -9.34
N LEU A 215 -12.65 -6.96 -8.67
CA LEU A 215 -11.41 -7.66 -8.34
C LEU A 215 -10.53 -7.92 -9.57
N LYS A 216 -11.14 -8.41 -10.65
CA LYS A 216 -10.45 -8.70 -11.93
C LYS A 216 -9.97 -7.46 -12.67
N GLN A 217 -10.49 -6.27 -12.34
CA GLN A 217 -9.95 -5.02 -12.90
C GLN A 217 -8.60 -4.63 -12.27
N TRP A 218 -8.29 -5.17 -11.07
CA TRP A 218 -7.14 -4.76 -10.26
C TRP A 218 -6.07 -5.83 -10.10
N ILE A 219 -6.40 -7.11 -10.31
CA ILE A 219 -5.49 -8.25 -10.30
C ILE A 219 -5.23 -8.71 -11.73
#